data_AF-A0A519ZAS0-F1
#
_entry.id   AF-A0A519ZAS0-F1
#
_cell.length_a   1.000
_cell.length_b   1.000
_cell.length_c   1.000
_cell.angle_alpha   90.00
_cell.angle_beta   90.00
_cell.angle_gamma   90.00
#
_symmetry.space_group_name_H-M   'P 1'
#
loop_
_entity.id
_entity.type
_entity.pdbx_description
1 polymer ?
#
loop_
_entity_poly.entity_id
_entity_poly.type
_entity_poly.pdbx_seq_one_letter_code
_entity_poly.pdbx_strand_id
1 'polypeptide(L)'
;MCGIVGYVGHRPAWPIIIKGLKRLEYRGYDSAGVALINSSDQNIYKKAGKVQELENYASDKDISGTIGMGHTRWATHGAPCDRNSHPHTSNNGKLSIIHNGIIENYATLKEELIRRGHEFKSDTDTEVLIHLIEEIYK
;
A
#
# COMPACT_ATOMS: atom_id res chain seq x y z
N MET A 1 9.14 -13.09 0.33
CA MET A 1 8.79 -12.46 -0.97
C MET A 1 7.34 -12.02 -0.90
N CYS A 2 7.04 -10.73 -0.92
CA CYS A 2 5.70 -10.14 -0.74
C CYS A 2 4.58 -10.70 -1.65
N GLY A 3 3.32 -10.35 -1.36
CA GLY A 3 2.14 -10.72 -2.14
C GLY A 3 1.29 -9.52 -2.55
N ILE A 4 0.78 -9.54 -3.80
CA ILE A 4 -0.10 -8.51 -4.39
C ILE A 4 -1.44 -9.13 -4.76
N VAL A 5 -2.54 -8.43 -4.45
CA VAL A 5 -3.89 -8.76 -4.91
C VAL A 5 -4.55 -7.50 -5.45
N GLY A 6 -5.19 -7.59 -6.61
CA GLY A 6 -6.04 -6.52 -7.14
C GLY A 6 -7.41 -7.08 -7.51
N TYR A 7 -8.46 -6.28 -7.33
CA TYR A 7 -9.80 -6.63 -7.76
C TYR A 7 -10.49 -5.41 -8.38
N VAL A 8 -11.07 -5.62 -9.57
CA VAL A 8 -11.94 -4.68 -10.26
C VAL A 8 -13.18 -5.47 -10.68
N GLY A 9 -14.37 -5.08 -10.22
CA GLY A 9 -15.60 -5.75 -10.62
C GLY A 9 -16.83 -5.20 -9.94
N HIS A 10 -17.88 -6.00 -9.87
CA HIS A 10 -19.19 -5.62 -9.32
C HIS A 10 -19.44 -6.10 -7.88
N ARG A 11 -18.60 -7.01 -7.36
CA ARG A 11 -18.75 -7.54 -6.00
C ARG A 11 -18.00 -6.64 -4.99
N PRO A 12 -18.31 -6.72 -3.69
CA PRO A 12 -17.50 -6.09 -2.67
C PRO A 12 -16.03 -6.54 -2.76
N ALA A 13 -15.10 -5.60 -2.87
CA ALA A 13 -13.69 -5.88 -3.09
C ALA A 13 -13.00 -6.45 -1.84
N TRP A 14 -13.34 -5.92 -0.66
CA TRP A 14 -12.74 -6.30 0.62
C TRP A 14 -12.65 -7.82 0.86
N PRO A 15 -13.75 -8.61 0.84
CA PRO A 15 -13.68 -10.05 1.11
C PRO A 15 -12.84 -10.83 0.09
N ILE A 16 -12.80 -10.35 -1.16
CA ILE A 16 -12.00 -10.97 -2.23
C ILE A 16 -10.52 -10.71 -1.98
N ILE A 17 -10.17 -9.46 -1.69
CA ILE A 17 -8.80 -9.03 -1.44
C ILE A 17 -8.26 -9.73 -0.20
N ILE A 18 -8.97 -9.69 0.94
CA ILE A 18 -8.57 -10.35 2.19
C ILE A 18 -8.33 -11.85 1.99
N LYS A 19 -9.23 -12.54 1.28
CA LYS A 19 -9.04 -13.97 0.96
C LYS A 19 -7.79 -14.21 0.11
N GLY A 20 -7.52 -13.32 -0.84
CA GLY A 20 -6.29 -13.34 -1.63
C GLY A 20 -5.04 -13.13 -0.77
N LEU A 21 -5.06 -12.15 0.12
CA LEU A 21 -3.95 -11.86 1.03
C LEU A 21 -3.66 -13.02 1.97
N LYS A 22 -4.69 -13.66 2.55
CA LYS A 22 -4.52 -14.88 3.36
C LYS A 22 -3.82 -16.01 2.59
N ARG A 23 -4.10 -16.16 1.29
CA ARG A 23 -3.41 -17.15 0.43
C ARG A 23 -1.97 -16.77 0.11
N LEU A 24 -1.60 -15.50 0.23
CA LEU A 24 -0.26 -14.98 -0.02
C LEU A 24 0.52 -14.69 1.28
N GLU A 25 -0.06 -14.90 2.46
CA GLU A 25 0.58 -14.56 3.73
C GLU A 25 1.87 -15.36 3.99
N TYR A 26 1.98 -16.58 3.45
CA TYR A 26 3.21 -17.38 3.52
C TYR A 26 4.42 -16.71 2.84
N ARG A 27 4.15 -15.72 1.99
CA ARG A 27 5.11 -14.98 1.18
C ARG A 27 5.61 -13.73 1.92
N GLY A 28 4.77 -13.10 2.76
CA GLY A 28 5.12 -11.98 3.64
C GLY A 28 4.06 -11.78 4.72
N TYR A 29 4.50 -11.58 5.97
CA TYR A 29 3.63 -11.54 7.15
C TYR A 29 4.03 -10.46 8.17
N ASP A 30 4.95 -9.57 7.79
CA ASP A 30 5.42 -8.50 8.67
C ASP A 30 4.39 -7.35 8.75
N SER A 31 3.61 -7.17 7.68
CA SER A 31 2.50 -6.22 7.61
C SER A 31 1.58 -6.54 6.43
N ALA A 32 0.36 -6.02 6.48
CA ALA A 32 -0.60 -6.05 5.39
C ALA A 32 -1.31 -4.71 5.25
N GLY A 33 -1.85 -4.45 4.06
CA GLY A 33 -2.73 -3.30 3.85
C GLY A 33 -3.61 -3.44 2.62
N VAL A 34 -4.66 -2.65 2.59
CA VAL A 34 -5.68 -2.61 1.53
C VAL A 34 -6.03 -1.17 1.21
N ALA A 35 -6.18 -0.88 -0.07
CA ALA A 35 -6.86 0.30 -0.59
C ALA A 35 -8.16 -0.12 -1.26
N LEU A 36 -9.25 0.60 -0.97
CA LEU A 36 -10.55 0.44 -1.59
C LEU A 36 -10.97 1.77 -2.22
N ILE A 37 -11.52 1.71 -3.42
CA ILE A 37 -12.18 2.85 -4.06
C ILE A 37 -13.68 2.71 -3.79
N ASN A 38 -14.24 3.71 -3.12
CA ASN A 38 -15.68 3.85 -2.93
C ASN A 38 -16.23 4.94 -3.88
N SER A 39 -17.52 5.26 -3.78
CA SER A 39 -18.19 6.18 -4.71
C SER A 39 -17.67 7.63 -4.67
N SER A 40 -16.94 8.01 -3.63
CA SER A 40 -16.60 9.40 -3.34
C SER A 40 -15.10 9.62 -3.11
N ASP A 41 -14.43 8.61 -2.56
CA ASP A 41 -13.08 8.69 -2.02
C ASP A 41 -12.36 7.31 -2.07
N GLN A 42 -11.14 7.31 -1.57
CA GLN A 42 -10.34 6.11 -1.35
C GLN A 42 -10.13 5.86 0.15
N ASN A 43 -10.46 4.66 0.60
CA ASN A 43 -10.14 4.20 1.95
C ASN A 43 -8.86 3.37 1.95
N ILE A 44 -7.95 3.64 2.88
CA ILE A 44 -6.68 2.90 3.03
C ILE A 44 -6.54 2.40 4.46
N TYR A 45 -6.33 1.10 4.60
CA TYR A 45 -6.13 0.43 5.88
C TYR A 45 -4.82 -0.33 5.86
N LYS A 46 -4.00 -0.15 6.89
CA LYS A 46 -2.66 -0.74 6.99
C LYS A 46 -2.39 -1.18 8.41
N LYS A 47 -1.81 -2.36 8.56
CA LYS A 47 -1.45 -2.89 9.87
C LYS A 47 -0.17 -3.72 9.84
N ALA A 48 0.70 -3.52 10.82
CA ALA A 48 1.80 -4.40 11.13
C ALA A 48 1.29 -5.76 11.63
N GLY A 49 2.02 -6.82 11.31
CA GLY A 49 1.65 -8.20 11.59
C GLY A 49 0.90 -8.88 10.44
N LYS A 50 0.25 -9.99 10.78
CA LYS A 50 -0.46 -10.86 9.84
C LYS A 50 -1.73 -10.19 9.30
N VAL A 51 -2.29 -10.75 8.23
CA VAL A 51 -3.54 -10.28 7.61
C VAL A 51 -4.69 -10.22 8.62
N GLN A 52 -4.69 -11.10 9.62
CA GLN A 52 -5.69 -11.09 10.69
C GLN A 52 -5.68 -9.77 11.49
N GLU A 53 -4.52 -9.15 11.71
CA GLU A 53 -4.41 -7.87 12.43
C GLU A 53 -5.07 -6.73 11.63
N LEU A 54 -4.92 -6.77 10.30
CA LEU A 54 -5.60 -5.83 9.40
C LEU A 54 -7.12 -6.02 9.42
N GLU A 55 -7.61 -7.26 9.41
CA GLU A 55 -9.05 -7.55 9.52
C GLU A 55 -9.63 -7.05 10.85
N ASN A 56 -8.93 -7.31 11.96
CA ASN A 56 -9.34 -6.85 13.28
C ASN A 56 -9.40 -5.31 13.33
N TYR A 57 -8.36 -4.65 12.82
CA TYR A 57 -8.27 -3.20 12.75
C TYR A 57 -9.38 -2.55 11.89
N ALA A 58 -9.83 -3.23 10.84
CA ALA A 58 -10.84 -2.71 9.92
C ALA A 58 -12.29 -3.09 10.30
N SER A 59 -12.49 -3.81 11.41
CA SER A 59 -13.80 -4.36 11.80
C SER A 59 -14.89 -3.30 12.02
N ASP A 60 -14.50 -2.08 12.40
CA ASP A 60 -15.38 -0.93 12.63
C ASP A 60 -15.26 0.15 11.52
N LYS A 61 -14.58 -0.16 10.41
CA LYS A 61 -14.27 0.80 9.33
C LYS A 61 -15.15 0.59 8.10
N ASP A 62 -15.22 1.63 7.27
CA ASP A 62 -15.89 1.57 5.98
C ASP A 62 -15.08 0.77 4.94
N ILE A 63 -15.38 -0.52 4.87
CA ILE A 63 -14.79 -1.45 3.91
C ILE A 63 -15.60 -1.57 2.60
N SER A 64 -16.45 -0.57 2.30
CA SER A 64 -17.22 -0.53 1.05
C SER A 64 -16.34 -0.24 -0.18
N GLY A 65 -16.82 -0.62 -1.36
CA GLY A 65 -16.12 -0.46 -2.63
C GLY A 65 -16.06 -1.75 -3.44
N THR A 66 -16.06 -1.62 -4.76
CA THR A 66 -16.01 -2.75 -5.71
C THR A 66 -14.70 -2.83 -6.47
N ILE A 67 -13.81 -1.86 -6.23
CA ILE A 67 -12.45 -1.81 -6.77
C ILE A 67 -11.48 -1.66 -5.59
N GLY A 68 -10.38 -2.39 -5.63
CA GLY A 68 -9.34 -2.24 -4.63
C GLY A 68 -8.12 -3.08 -4.90
N MET A 69 -7.12 -2.89 -4.05
CA MET A 69 -5.88 -3.64 -4.07
C MET A 69 -5.39 -3.89 -2.65
N GLY A 70 -4.63 -4.97 -2.47
CA GLY A 70 -4.06 -5.34 -1.19
C GLY A 70 -2.64 -5.85 -1.33
N HIS A 71 -1.89 -5.75 -0.24
CA HIS A 71 -0.50 -6.16 -0.18
C HIS A 71 -0.21 -6.89 1.13
N THR A 72 0.64 -7.91 1.03
CA THR A 72 1.31 -8.56 2.16
C THR A 72 2.80 -8.32 2.02
N ARG A 73 3.42 -7.82 3.08
CA ARG A 73 4.79 -7.31 3.03
C ARG A 73 5.74 -8.19 3.83
N TRP A 74 6.90 -8.43 3.22
CA TRP A 74 8.13 -8.87 3.88
C TRP A 74 9.08 -7.67 3.86
N ALA A 75 9.44 -7.13 5.01
CA ALA A 75 10.18 -5.87 5.10
C ALA A 75 11.62 -6.03 4.59
N THR A 76 12.02 -5.21 3.62
CA THR A 76 13.41 -5.10 3.12
C THR A 76 14.02 -3.75 3.50
N HIS A 77 13.32 -2.65 3.18
CA HIS A 77 13.65 -1.29 3.62
C HIS A 77 12.66 -0.78 4.68
N GLY A 78 13.15 -0.21 5.78
CA GLY A 78 12.30 0.32 6.85
C GLY A 78 11.69 -0.77 7.75
N ALA A 79 11.45 -0.41 9.01
CA ALA A 79 10.90 -1.31 10.00
C ALA A 79 9.48 -1.79 9.63
N PRO A 80 9.06 -2.99 10.09
CA PRO A 80 7.70 -3.49 9.90
C PRO A 80 6.72 -2.72 10.80
N CYS A 81 6.14 -1.65 10.27
CA CYS A 81 5.19 -0.79 10.98
C CYS A 81 4.14 -0.23 10.01
N ASP A 82 3.01 0.25 10.55
CA ASP A 82 1.85 0.71 9.78
C ASP A 82 2.21 1.75 8.70
N ARG A 83 3.18 2.65 8.96
CA ARG A 83 3.61 3.68 7.99
C ARG A 83 4.33 3.09 6.77
N ASN A 84 5.12 2.04 6.97
CA ASN A 84 5.94 1.36 5.95
C ASN A 84 5.19 0.22 5.26
N SER A 85 4.02 -0.17 5.78
CA SER A 85 3.10 -1.06 5.09
C SER A 85 2.62 -0.40 3.79
N HIS A 86 2.44 -1.21 2.76
CA HIS A 86 1.75 -0.79 1.54
C HIS A 86 0.22 -0.86 1.76
N PRO A 87 -0.61 -0.12 0.98
CA PRO A 87 -0.25 0.82 -0.09
C PRO A 87 0.46 2.10 0.35
N HIS A 88 1.23 2.69 -0.56
CA HIS A 88 1.73 4.08 -0.45
C HIS A 88 0.88 5.01 -1.32
N THR A 89 0.72 6.25 -0.88
CA THR A 89 -0.07 7.30 -1.55
C THR A 89 0.81 8.44 -2.03
N SER A 90 0.44 9.10 -3.12
CA SER A 90 1.07 10.36 -3.53
C SER A 90 0.79 11.48 -2.51
N ASN A 91 1.56 12.57 -2.56
CA ASN A 91 1.40 13.69 -1.64
C ASN A 91 0.03 14.37 -1.79
N ASN A 92 -0.48 14.47 -3.02
CA ASN A 92 -1.82 14.96 -3.31
C ASN A 92 -2.96 13.96 -3.03
N GLY A 93 -2.65 12.73 -2.60
CA GLY A 93 -3.61 11.68 -2.28
C GLY A 93 -4.36 11.05 -3.47
N LYS A 94 -4.07 11.47 -4.71
CA LYS A 94 -4.79 11.00 -5.92
C LYS A 94 -4.34 9.63 -6.41
N LEU A 95 -3.11 9.24 -6.11
CA LEU A 95 -2.52 7.98 -6.56
C LEU A 95 -2.24 7.09 -5.35
N SER A 96 -2.32 5.79 -5.57
CA SER A 96 -1.86 4.78 -4.63
C SER A 96 -1.18 3.63 -5.37
N ILE A 97 -0.12 3.09 -4.78
CA ILE A 97 0.59 1.93 -5.34
C ILE A 97 0.89 0.88 -4.28
N ILE A 98 1.03 -0.35 -4.77
CA ILE A 98 1.63 -1.50 -4.08
C ILE A 98 2.76 -2.02 -4.97
N HIS A 99 3.85 -2.47 -4.36
CA HIS A 99 5.05 -2.86 -5.07
C HIS A 99 5.66 -4.14 -4.48
N ASN A 100 6.12 -5.03 -5.36
CA ASN A 100 6.95 -6.19 -5.04
C ASN A 100 8.25 -6.07 -5.84
N GLY A 101 9.35 -5.86 -5.15
CA GLY A 101 10.64 -5.60 -5.78
C GLY A 101 11.47 -4.69 -4.88
N ILE A 102 12.57 -4.19 -5.44
CA ILE A 102 13.43 -3.19 -4.82
C ILE A 102 13.75 -2.14 -5.87
N ILE A 103 13.58 -0.86 -5.53
CA ILE A 103 14.07 0.25 -6.35
C ILE A 103 15.48 0.61 -5.89
N GLU A 104 16.50 0.08 -6.56
CA GLU A 104 17.90 0.13 -6.09
C GLU A 104 18.46 1.56 -5.98
N ASN A 105 17.99 2.48 -6.82
CA ASN A 105 18.41 3.88 -6.84
C ASN A 105 17.47 4.82 -6.06
N TYR A 106 16.63 4.30 -5.14
CA TYR A 106 15.64 5.11 -4.42
C TYR A 106 16.27 6.26 -3.63
N ALA A 107 17.49 6.11 -3.10
CA ALA A 107 18.14 7.15 -2.30
C ALA A 107 18.40 8.42 -3.13
N THR A 108 18.99 8.26 -4.33
CA THR A 108 19.25 9.37 -5.26
C THR A 108 17.95 10.03 -5.71
N LEU A 109 16.92 9.23 -6.01
CA LEU A 109 15.60 9.74 -6.40
C LEU A 109 14.93 10.52 -5.25
N LYS A 110 15.02 10.00 -4.01
CA LYS A 110 14.45 10.63 -2.81
C LYS A 110 15.08 11.99 -2.56
N GLU A 111 16.40 12.10 -2.63
CA GLU A 111 17.11 13.39 -2.49
C GLU A 111 16.62 14.43 -3.49
N GLU A 112 16.49 14.05 -4.76
CA GLU A 112 16.03 14.97 -5.81
C GLU A 112 14.56 15.38 -5.60
N LEU A 113 13.69 14.45 -5.23
CA LEU A 113 12.28 14.76 -4.96
C LEU A 113 12.13 15.66 -3.72
N ILE A 114 12.94 15.48 -2.68
CA ILE A 114 12.96 16.38 -1.51
C ILE A 114 13.35 17.80 -1.93
N ARG A 115 14.37 17.97 -2.79
CA ARG A 115 14.76 19.30 -3.32
C ARG A 115 13.63 19.97 -4.11
N ARG A 116 12.76 19.17 -4.73
CA ARG A 116 11.57 19.63 -5.46
C ARG A 116 10.34 19.84 -4.57
N GLY A 117 10.48 19.68 -3.25
CA GLY A 117 9.42 19.96 -2.28
C GLY A 117 8.49 18.78 -1.97
N HIS A 118 8.87 17.55 -2.33
CA HIS A 118 8.12 16.35 -1.90
C HIS A 118 8.43 16.02 -0.44
N GLU A 119 7.39 15.66 0.31
CA GLU A 119 7.46 15.28 1.73
C GLU A 119 7.28 13.76 1.86
N PHE A 120 8.19 13.07 2.57
CA PHE A 120 8.13 11.62 2.74
C PHE A 120 7.62 11.23 4.12
N LYS A 121 6.70 10.28 4.18
CA LYS A 121 6.06 9.79 5.42
C LYS A 121 6.51 8.39 5.80
N SER A 122 7.28 7.72 4.95
CA SER A 122 7.81 6.37 5.13
C SER A 122 9.31 6.27 4.83
N ASP A 123 9.85 5.11 5.16
CA ASP A 123 11.25 4.75 4.92
C ASP A 123 11.40 3.83 3.70
N THR A 124 10.34 3.68 2.90
CA THR A 124 10.29 2.72 1.81
C THR A 124 10.72 3.33 0.48
N ASP A 125 11.37 2.51 -0.33
CA ASP A 125 11.65 2.77 -1.74
C ASP A 125 10.36 2.96 -2.58
N THR A 126 9.28 2.29 -2.16
CA THR A 126 7.99 2.35 -2.84
C THR A 126 7.34 3.74 -2.75
N GLU A 127 7.47 4.44 -1.62
CA GLU A 127 7.00 5.84 -1.53
C GLU A 127 7.77 6.77 -2.49
N VAL A 128 9.06 6.51 -2.69
CA VAL A 128 9.87 7.25 -3.68
C VAL A 128 9.33 7.08 -5.08
N LEU A 129 8.94 5.87 -5.44
CA LEU A 129 8.37 5.60 -6.77
C LEU A 129 7.05 6.36 -6.99
N ILE A 130 6.13 6.37 -6.02
CA ILE A 130 4.85 7.07 -6.22
C ILE A 130 5.01 8.59 -6.28
N HIS A 131 5.95 9.17 -5.53
CA HIS A 131 6.25 10.60 -5.62
C HIS A 131 6.93 10.95 -6.96
N LEU A 132 7.77 10.06 -7.50
CA LEU A 132 8.32 10.22 -8.84
C LEU A 132 7.21 10.18 -9.91
N ILE A 133 6.27 9.24 -9.80
CA ILE A 133 5.11 9.17 -10.71
C ILE A 133 4.29 10.46 -10.59
N GLU A 134 3.98 10.92 -9.37
CA GLU A 134 3.28 12.18 -9.14
C GLU A 134 4.00 13.37 -9.78
N GLU A 135 5.32 13.49 -9.63
CA GLU A 135 6.14 14.55 -10.23
C GLU A 135 6.02 14.59 -11.76
N ILE A 136 5.98 13.42 -12.41
CA ILE A 136 5.86 13.31 -13.88
C ILE A 136 4.42 13.56 -14.35
N TYR A 137 3.42 13.19 -13.56
CA TYR A 137 2.00 13.34 -13.90
C TYR A 137 1.42 14.74 -13.65
N LYS A 138 2.21 15.67 -13.09
CA LYS A 138 1.82 17.06 -12.86
C LYS A 138 1.45 17.80 -14.16
#